data_AF-A0A0F9ESC3-F1
#
_entry.id   AF-A0A0F9ESC3-F1
#
_cell.length_a   1.000
_cell.length_b   1.000
_cell.length_c   1.000
_cell.angle_alpha   90.00
_cell.angle_beta   90.00
_cell.angle_gamma   90.00
#
_symmetry.space_group_name_H-M   'P 1'
#
loop_
_entity.id
_entity.type
_entity.pdbx_description
1 polymer ?
#
loop_
_entity_poly.entity_id
_entity_poly.type
_entity_poly.pdbx_seq_one_letter_code
_entity_poly.pdbx_strand_id
1 'polypeptide(L)'
;MSLVTAEEKQSLEYACKEMLHAQGIRFVGVINQMGRLVTGGFRYGVKPLTNDEQRRILFMQLVLEVSMRRELDDVLGPVKYIAAKRGEVIKITIPLNKKILVISAEPNTDAEEIANKALEIFK
;
A
#
# COMPACT_ATOMS: atom_id res chain seq x y z
N MET A 1 20.23 4.99 0.03
CA MET A 1 19.02 5.36 -0.75
C MET A 1 18.98 4.41 -1.95
N SER A 2 18.21 3.32 -1.91
CA SER A 2 18.17 2.42 -3.08
C SER A 2 17.32 3.08 -4.16
N LEU A 3 17.98 3.53 -5.23
CA LEU A 3 17.32 4.02 -6.43
C LEU A 3 16.51 2.86 -7.03
N VAL A 4 15.23 3.10 -7.30
CA VAL A 4 14.37 2.18 -8.06
C VAL A 4 14.81 2.30 -9.51
N THR A 5 15.09 1.18 -10.18
CA THR A 5 15.44 1.21 -11.60
C THR A 5 14.24 1.68 -12.42
N ALA A 6 14.48 2.20 -13.63
CA ALA A 6 13.38 2.62 -14.50
C ALA A 6 12.43 1.45 -14.82
N GLU A 7 13.00 0.26 -15.07
CA GLU A 7 12.27 -0.98 -15.33
C GLU A 7 11.42 -1.41 -14.12
N GLU A 8 11.99 -1.41 -12.91
CA GLU A 8 11.25 -1.75 -11.70
C GLU A 8 10.11 -0.75 -11.45
N LYS A 9 10.36 0.55 -11.63
CA LYS A 9 9.33 1.57 -11.48
C LYS A 9 8.19 1.36 -12.47
N GLN A 10 8.49 1.03 -13.72
CA GLN A 10 7.49 0.77 -14.76
C GLN A 10 6.65 -0.47 -14.45
N SER A 11 7.28 -1.57 -14.00
CA SER A 11 6.57 -2.78 -13.57
C SER A 11 5.60 -2.47 -12.40
N LEU A 12 6.07 -1.76 -11.38
CA LEU A 12 5.24 -1.35 -10.25
C LEU A 12 4.09 -0.42 -10.66
N GLU A 13 4.31 0.45 -11.64
CA GLU A 13 3.26 1.31 -12.17
C GLU A 13 2.17 0.50 -12.88
N TYR A 14 2.54 -0.51 -13.67
CA TYR A 14 1.60 -1.43 -14.31
C TYR A 14 0.78 -2.19 -13.26
N ALA A 15 1.44 -2.79 -12.27
CA ALA A 15 0.79 -3.49 -11.16
C ALA A 15 -0.19 -2.59 -10.38
N CYS A 16 0.17 -1.32 -10.15
CA CYS A 16 -0.73 -0.37 -9.51
C CYS A 16 -1.97 -0.08 -10.37
N LYS A 17 -1.81 0.08 -11.69
CA LYS A 17 -2.93 0.28 -12.62
C LYS A 17 -3.85 -0.94 -12.64
N GLU A 18 -3.28 -2.15 -12.72
CA GLU A 18 -4.03 -3.40 -12.66
C GLU A 18 -4.86 -3.48 -11.38
N MET A 19 -4.23 -3.24 -10.23
CA MET A 19 -4.91 -3.30 -8.93
C MET A 19 -6.04 -2.27 -8.84
N LEU A 20 -5.87 -1.07 -9.39
CA LEU A 20 -6.91 -0.03 -9.41
C LEU A 20 -8.20 -0.44 -10.14
N HIS A 21 -8.23 -1.54 -10.90
CA HIS A 21 -9.47 -2.06 -11.50
C HIS A 21 -10.34 -2.88 -10.53
N ALA A 22 -9.80 -3.35 -9.39
CA ALA A 22 -10.56 -4.18 -8.45
C ALA A 22 -11.60 -3.36 -7.66
N GLN A 23 -12.86 -3.79 -7.61
CA GLN A 23 -13.97 -3.00 -7.06
C GLN A 23 -13.70 -2.45 -5.66
N GLY A 24 -14.19 -1.24 -5.38
CA GLY A 24 -14.06 -0.60 -4.07
C GLY A 24 -12.66 -0.05 -3.71
N ILE A 25 -11.63 -0.26 -4.53
CA ILE A 25 -10.32 0.39 -4.33
C ILE A 25 -10.39 1.88 -4.64
N ARG A 26 -9.82 2.69 -3.72
CA ARG A 26 -9.75 4.15 -3.77
C ARG A 26 -8.36 4.64 -4.19
N PHE A 27 -7.31 3.99 -3.69
CA PHE A 27 -5.91 4.34 -3.93
C PHE A 27 -5.04 3.09 -3.94
N VAL A 28 -4.04 3.05 -4.82
CA VAL A 28 -2.95 2.08 -4.79
C VAL A 28 -1.66 2.84 -5.02
N GLY A 29 -0.66 2.62 -4.17
CA GLY A 29 0.64 3.24 -4.37
C GLY A 29 1.75 2.53 -3.63
N VAL A 30 2.95 2.62 -4.19
CA VAL A 30 4.17 2.06 -3.60
C VAL A 30 4.97 3.20 -3.01
N ILE A 31 5.31 3.09 -1.74
CA ILE A 31 6.15 4.06 -1.02
C ILE A 31 7.49 3.45 -0.66
N ASN A 32 8.52 4.29 -0.55
CA ASN A 32 9.82 3.88 -0.02
C ASN A 32 9.87 3.99 1.52
N GLN A 33 10.97 3.54 2.13
CA GLN A 33 11.17 3.62 3.59
C GLN A 33 11.28 5.05 4.16
N MET A 34 11.23 6.09 3.31
CA MET A 34 11.17 7.49 3.72
C MET A 34 9.76 8.08 3.56
N GLY A 35 8.74 7.23 3.36
CA GLY A 35 7.34 7.66 3.18
C GLY A 35 7.09 8.43 1.88
N ARG A 36 8.01 8.37 0.91
CA ARG A 36 7.83 9.02 -0.40
C ARG A 36 7.16 8.06 -1.37
N LEU A 37 6.17 8.57 -2.11
CA LEU A 37 5.51 7.85 -3.18
C LEU A 37 6.48 7.61 -4.35
N VAL A 38 6.65 6.35 -4.73
CA VAL A 38 7.45 5.92 -5.88
C VAL A 38 6.59 5.89 -7.15
N THR A 39 5.40 5.29 -7.06
CA THR A 39 4.41 5.19 -8.14
C THR A 39 3.03 4.90 -7.58
N GLY A 40 2.00 5.05 -8.42
CA GLY A 40 0.58 4.84 -8.10
C GLY A 40 -0.19 6.13 -7.88
N GLY A 41 -1.43 5.99 -7.43
CA GLY A 41 -2.36 7.11 -7.33
C GLY A 41 -3.77 6.69 -6.95
N PHE A 42 -4.67 7.66 -6.99
CA PHE A 42 -6.10 7.45 -6.78
C PHE A 42 -6.75 6.85 -8.03
N ARG A 43 -7.80 6.06 -7.82
CA ARG A 43 -8.70 5.68 -8.90
C ARG A 43 -9.33 6.94 -9.51
N TYR A 44 -9.54 6.92 -10.83
CA TYR A 44 -10.21 8.01 -11.54
C TYR A 44 -11.58 8.33 -10.90
N GLY A 45 -11.87 9.61 -10.69
CA GLY A 45 -13.12 10.08 -10.09
C GLY A 45 -13.20 9.95 -8.56
N VAL A 46 -12.22 9.31 -7.90
CA VAL A 46 -12.22 9.20 -6.43
C VAL A 46 -11.55 10.42 -5.81
N LYS A 47 -12.30 11.13 -4.95
CA LYS A 47 -11.77 12.25 -4.17
C LYS A 47 -10.94 11.72 -2.98
N PRO A 48 -9.70 12.21 -2.78
CA PRO A 48 -8.92 11.87 -1.60
C PRO A 48 -9.60 12.32 -0.30
N LEU A 49 -9.56 11.47 0.73
CA LEU A 49 -10.01 11.83 2.09
C LEU A 49 -8.99 12.71 2.83
N THR A 50 -7.75 12.75 2.35
CA THR A 50 -6.64 13.51 2.92
C THR A 50 -6.07 14.49 1.91
N ASN A 51 -5.64 15.65 2.39
CA ASN A 51 -4.75 16.53 1.62
C ASN A 51 -3.33 15.94 1.53
N ASP A 52 -2.43 16.60 0.79
CA ASP A 52 -1.10 16.07 0.52
C ASP A 52 -0.19 16.03 1.75
N GLU A 53 -0.33 16.98 2.67
CA GLU A 53 0.42 16.98 3.92
C GLU A 53 0.00 15.84 4.84
N GLN A 54 -1.30 15.69 5.06
CA GLN A 54 -1.89 14.57 5.79
C GLN A 54 -1.50 13.23 5.17
N ARG A 55 -1.43 13.14 3.84
CA ARG A 55 -1.00 11.93 3.12
C ARG A 55 0.48 11.61 3.38
N ARG A 56 1.36 12.61 3.40
CA ARG A 56 2.78 12.42 3.76
C ARG A 56 2.94 11.90 5.19
N ILE A 57 2.19 12.48 6.14
CA ILE A 57 2.14 12.00 7.54
C ILE A 57 1.66 10.55 7.57
N LEU A 58 0.57 10.24 6.85
CA LEU A 58 0.00 8.90 6.77
C LEU A 58 1.01 7.88 6.24
N PHE A 59 1.76 8.21 5.20
CA PHE A 59 2.77 7.33 4.62
C PHE A 59 3.93 7.07 5.59
N MET A 60 4.38 8.09 6.31
CA MET A 60 5.38 7.90 7.37
C MET A 60 4.85 7.01 8.51
N GLN A 61 3.60 7.19 8.92
CA GLN A 61 2.97 6.31 9.93
C GLN A 61 2.93 4.85 9.46
N LEU A 62 2.63 4.60 8.18
CA LEU A 62 2.63 3.24 7.63
C LEU A 62 4.02 2.61 7.57
N VAL A 63 5.05 3.40 7.27
CA VAL A 63 6.45 2.93 7.33
C VAL A 63 6.81 2.49 8.75
N LEU A 64 6.46 3.30 9.75
CA LEU A 64 6.68 2.95 11.16
C LEU A 64 5.88 1.71 11.57
N GLU A 65 4.60 1.63 11.18
CA GLU A 65 3.74 0.48 11.48
C GLU A 65 4.33 -0.84 10.94
N VAL A 66 4.81 -0.85 9.70
CA VAL A 66 5.46 -2.02 9.12
C VAL A 66 6.76 -2.36 9.84
N SER A 67 7.54 -1.34 10.22
CA SER A 67 8.85 -1.55 10.88
C SER A 67 8.69 -2.14 12.28
N MET A 68 7.74 -1.65 13.07
CA MET A 68 7.49 -2.14 14.43
C MET A 68 6.97 -3.59 14.46
N ARG A 69 6.31 -4.06 13.40
CA ARG A 69 5.76 -5.42 13.36
C ARG A 69 6.77 -6.51 12.98
N ARG A 70 8.04 -6.15 12.71
CA ARG A 70 9.09 -7.10 12.31
C ARG A 70 9.91 -7.68 13.46
N GLU A 71 9.80 -7.11 14.67
CA GLU A 71 10.62 -7.53 15.82
C GLU A 71 10.43 -9.00 16.20
N LEU A 72 9.26 -9.57 15.90
CA LEU A 72 8.92 -10.96 16.22
C LEU A 72 8.82 -11.85 14.96
N ASP A 73 9.38 -11.42 13.82
CA ASP A 73 9.34 -12.21 12.57
C ASP A 73 9.98 -13.60 12.76
N ASP A 74 11.01 -13.72 13.61
CA ASP A 74 11.69 -15.00 13.91
C ASP A 74 10.78 -15.99 14.68
N VAL A 75 9.70 -15.50 15.30
CA VAL A 75 8.76 -16.31 16.11
C VAL A 75 7.42 -16.49 15.40
N LEU A 76 6.87 -15.42 14.84
CA LEU A 76 5.53 -15.38 14.23
C LEU A 76 5.56 -15.58 12.70
N GLY A 77 6.75 -15.54 12.11
CA GLY A 77 6.93 -15.45 10.67
C GLY A 77 6.76 -14.02 10.15
N PRO A 78 7.15 -13.76 8.89
CA PRO A 78 7.16 -12.43 8.32
C PRO A 78 5.74 -11.89 8.09
N VAL A 79 5.56 -10.59 8.36
CA VAL A 79 4.31 -9.87 8.05
C VAL A 79 3.96 -9.98 6.56
N LYS A 80 2.83 -10.62 6.25
CA LYS A 80 2.28 -10.71 4.89
C LYS A 80 1.54 -9.44 4.49
N TYR A 81 0.63 -8.98 5.34
CA TYR A 81 -0.07 -7.72 5.17
C TYR A 81 -0.59 -7.21 6.52
N ILE A 82 -0.97 -5.94 6.54
CA ILE A 82 -1.62 -5.28 7.68
C ILE A 82 -2.88 -4.63 7.15
N ALA A 83 -4.04 -4.92 7.74
CA ALA A 83 -5.31 -4.28 7.40
C ALA A 83 -5.83 -3.48 8.61
N ALA A 84 -6.27 -2.25 8.35
CA ALA A 84 -6.89 -1.38 9.32
C ALA A 84 -8.21 -0.83 8.76
N LYS A 85 -9.33 -1.30 9.32
CA LYS A 85 -10.67 -0.79 9.01
C LYS A 85 -10.97 0.44 9.86
N ARG A 86 -11.27 1.56 9.22
CA ARG A 86 -11.72 2.82 9.84
C ARG A 86 -13.13 3.14 9.34
N GLY A 87 -13.80 4.11 9.97
CA GLY A 87 -15.17 4.49 9.62
C GLY A 87 -15.35 4.78 8.13
N GLU A 88 -14.43 5.52 7.53
CA GLU A 88 -14.54 5.97 6.13
C GLU A 88 -13.71 5.15 5.13
N VAL A 89 -12.82 4.28 5.60
CA VAL A 89 -11.81 3.66 4.72
C VAL A 89 -11.18 2.41 5.34
N ILE A 90 -10.91 1.42 4.51
CA ILE A 90 -9.99 0.33 4.84
C ILE A 90 -8.61 0.68 4.28
N LYS A 91 -7.57 0.60 5.12
CA LYS A 91 -6.18 0.67 4.66
C LYS A 91 -5.55 -0.72 4.72
N ILE A 92 -4.85 -1.08 3.65
CA ILE A 92 -4.08 -2.33 3.56
C ILE A 92 -2.63 -1.95 3.23
N THR A 93 -1.71 -2.54 3.96
CA THR A 93 -0.28 -2.28 3.84
C THR A 93 0.45 -3.61 3.65
N ILE A 94 1.25 -3.72 2.59
CA ILE A 94 1.97 -4.95 2.24
C ILE A 94 3.46 -4.62 2.14
N PRO A 95 4.34 -5.25 2.94
CA PRO A 95 5.78 -5.08 2.81
C PRO A 95 6.28 -5.66 1.47
N LEU A 96 6.95 -4.84 0.66
CA LEU A 96 7.58 -5.24 -0.61
C LEU A 96 9.10 -5.06 -0.51
N ASN A 97 9.81 -5.99 0.13
CA ASN A 97 11.26 -5.89 0.40
C ASN A 97 11.64 -4.52 1.04
N LYS A 98 12.26 -3.60 0.26
CA LYS A 98 12.66 -2.23 0.67
C LYS A 98 11.60 -1.16 0.37
N LYS A 99 10.39 -1.56 0.02
CA LYS A 99 9.24 -0.71 -0.31
C LYS A 99 8.01 -1.21 0.44
N ILE A 100 6.95 -0.43 0.38
CA ILE A 100 5.67 -0.77 1.00
C ILE A 100 4.57 -0.44 -0.01
N LEU A 101 3.72 -1.42 -0.29
CA LEU A 101 2.48 -1.20 -1.02
C LEU A 101 1.40 -0.71 -0.05
N VAL A 102 0.72 0.36 -0.44
CA VAL A 102 -0.35 0.99 0.30
C VAL A 102 -1.60 0.97 -0.57
N ILE A 103 -2.65 0.36 -0.07
CA ILE A 103 -3.96 0.31 -0.70
C ILE A 103 -4.95 0.97 0.25
N SER A 104 -5.86 1.78 -0.28
CA SER A 104 -7.06 2.17 0.45
C SER A 104 -8.31 1.78 -0.33
N ALA A 105 -9.34 1.33 0.38
CA ALA A 105 -10.57 0.82 -0.16
C ALA A 105 -11.79 1.34 0.63
N GLU A 106 -12.98 1.26 0.02
CA GLU A 106 -14.23 1.59 0.69
C GLU A 106 -14.46 0.71 1.94
N PRO A 107 -15.14 1.21 2.99
CA PRO A 107 -15.27 0.49 4.26
C PRO A 107 -16.06 -0.83 4.18
N ASN A 108 -16.81 -1.04 3.10
CA ASN A 108 -17.63 -2.22 2.85
C ASN A 108 -16.93 -3.30 2.00
N THR A 109 -15.67 -3.11 1.61
CA THR A 109 -14.90 -4.14 0.89
C THR A 109 -14.32 -5.19 1.81
N ASP A 110 -14.04 -6.38 1.28
CA ASP A 110 -13.27 -7.42 1.96
C ASP A 110 -11.76 -7.08 1.91
N ALA A 111 -11.14 -6.91 3.08
CA ALA A 111 -9.74 -6.55 3.17
C ALA A 111 -8.80 -7.72 2.82
N GLU A 112 -9.21 -8.94 3.14
CA GLU A 112 -8.43 -10.15 2.89
C GLU A 112 -8.44 -10.50 1.40
N GLU A 113 -9.59 -10.39 0.74
CA GLU A 113 -9.69 -10.56 -0.72
C GLU A 113 -8.79 -9.58 -1.47
N ILE A 114 -8.82 -8.29 -1.08
CA ILE A 114 -7.96 -7.26 -1.67
C ILE A 114 -6.49 -7.56 -1.38
N ALA A 115 -6.13 -7.95 -0.15
CA ALA A 115 -4.76 -8.26 0.21
C ALA A 115 -4.23 -9.46 -0.60
N ASN A 116 -5.01 -10.54 -0.73
CA ASN A 116 -4.63 -11.73 -1.49
C ASN A 116 -4.43 -11.41 -2.97
N LYS A 117 -5.34 -10.64 -3.58
CA LYS A 117 -5.18 -10.18 -4.96
C LYS A 117 -3.92 -9.33 -5.15
N ALA A 118 -3.62 -8.44 -4.21
CA ALA A 118 -2.39 -7.65 -4.26
C ALA A 118 -1.13 -8.52 -4.12
N LEU A 119 -1.16 -9.54 -3.27
CA LEU A 119 -0.06 -10.51 -3.13
C LEU A 119 0.15 -11.37 -4.37
N GLU A 120 -0.83 -11.48 -5.27
CA GLU A 120 -0.68 -12.13 -6.58
C GLU A 120 -0.08 -11.22 -7.64
N ILE A 121 -0.55 -9.96 -7.69
CA ILE A 121 -0.12 -8.97 -8.70
C ILE A 121 1.31 -8.47 -8.44
N PHE A 122 1.69 -8.28 -7.18
CA PHE A 122 2.97 -7.67 -6.78
C PHE A 122 4.05 -8.70 -6.38
N LYS A 123 3.96 -9.93 -6.89
CA LYS A 123 4.99 -10.97 -6.68
C LYS A 123 6.36 -10.60 -7.27
#